data_AF-A0A9P1H442-F1
#
_entry.id   AF-A0A9P1H442-F1
#
_cell.length_a   1.000
_cell.length_b   1.000
_cell.length_c   1.000
_cell.angle_alpha   90.00
_cell.angle_beta   90.00
_cell.angle_gamma   90.00
#
_symmetry.space_group_name_H-M   'P 1'
#
loop_
_entity.id
_entity.type
_entity.pdbx_description
1 polymer ?
#
loop_
_entity_poly.entity_id
_entity_poly.type
_entity_poly.pdbx_seq_one_letter_code
_entity_poly.pdbx_strand_id
1 'polypeptide(L)'
;MSENHDNPAPRAAPLPKRTLAPRVSRPKPIQAGNEEAGSTLNLGEFQDVDTLTLSEAALVINALVAKRRADRRNVNETEMLQQTLGYLDNFARFTRKENVEAVERLLSSCAQLSKFERAQLGSLCCEYAEEAKTLIPSLQDKISDDELQHLLDEISNLQAK
;
A
#
# COMPACT_ATOMS: atom_id res chain seq x y z
N MET A 1 -56.04 25.74 61.11
CA MET A 1 -55.44 24.45 61.50
C MET A 1 -56.25 23.37 60.82
N SER A 2 -55.66 22.69 59.83
CA SER A 2 -55.94 21.30 59.43
C SER A 2 -55.04 20.97 58.24
N GLU A 3 -54.38 19.82 58.34
CA GLU A 3 -53.18 19.43 57.61
C GLU A 3 -53.41 19.04 56.15
N ASN A 4 -52.50 19.46 55.27
CA ASN A 4 -52.34 18.88 53.93
C ASN A 4 -51.67 17.50 54.08
N HIS A 5 -52.39 16.43 53.78
CA HIS A 5 -51.82 15.10 53.63
C HIS A 5 -51.24 14.95 52.22
N ASP A 6 -49.92 15.06 52.13
CA ASP A 6 -49.14 14.71 50.95
C ASP A 6 -49.19 13.18 50.75
N ASN A 7 -49.84 12.71 49.69
CA ASN A 7 -49.83 11.30 49.30
C ASN A 7 -48.84 11.14 48.13
N PRO A 8 -47.74 10.38 48.26
CA PRO A 8 -46.76 10.29 47.19
C PRO A 8 -47.30 9.41 46.05
N ALA A 9 -47.13 9.88 44.81
CA ALA A 9 -47.48 9.13 43.61
C ALA A 9 -46.71 7.79 43.54
N PRO A 10 -47.31 6.71 42.97
CA PRO A 10 -46.64 5.42 42.88
C PRO A 10 -45.44 5.53 41.94
N ARG A 11 -44.28 5.10 42.44
CA ARG A 11 -43.01 5.10 41.71
C ARG A 11 -43.10 4.11 40.55
N ALA A 12 -43.04 4.60 39.32
CA ALA A 12 -43.06 3.76 38.12
C ALA A 12 -41.92 2.72 38.16
N ALA A 13 -42.25 1.45 37.94
CA ALA A 13 -41.27 0.39 37.87
C ALA A 13 -40.32 0.61 36.67
N PRO A 14 -39.01 0.34 36.80
CA PRO A 14 -38.08 0.51 35.69
C PRO A 14 -38.38 -0.52 34.60
N LEU A 15 -38.42 -0.07 33.34
CA LEU A 15 -38.53 -0.94 32.17
C LEU A 15 -37.36 -1.95 32.15
N PRO A 16 -37.58 -3.20 31.73
CA PRO A 16 -36.52 -4.19 31.65
C PRO A 16 -35.46 -3.72 30.64
N LYS A 17 -34.19 -3.68 31.09
CA LYS A 17 -33.05 -3.33 30.23
C LYS A 17 -32.93 -4.40 29.14
N ARG A 18 -33.20 -4.00 27.89
CA ARG A 18 -33.08 -4.86 26.71
C ARG A 18 -31.60 -5.19 26.50
N THR A 19 -31.17 -6.35 26.99
CA THR A 19 -29.84 -6.90 26.72
C THR A 19 -29.76 -7.26 25.24
N LEU A 20 -29.06 -6.44 24.46
CA LEU A 20 -28.68 -6.79 23.09
C LEU A 20 -27.80 -8.04 23.18
N ALA A 21 -28.21 -9.12 22.51
CA ALA A 21 -27.44 -10.36 22.46
C ALA A 21 -26.01 -10.07 21.97
N PRO A 22 -24.98 -10.79 22.47
CA PRO A 22 -23.62 -10.64 21.98
C PRO A 22 -23.60 -10.89 20.47
N ARG A 23 -23.04 -9.96 19.71
CA ARG A 23 -22.96 -10.07 18.25
C ARG A 23 -22.01 -11.23 17.90
N VAL A 24 -22.57 -12.43 17.74
CA VAL A 24 -21.84 -13.68 17.40
C VAL A 24 -21.41 -13.76 15.94
N SER A 25 -21.75 -12.77 15.12
CA SER A 25 -21.29 -12.70 13.74
C SER A 25 -20.00 -11.89 13.63
N ARG A 26 -18.93 -12.54 13.18
CA ARG A 26 -17.81 -11.82 12.54
C ARG A 26 -18.41 -10.94 11.43
N PRO A 27 -18.05 -9.65 11.32
CA PRO A 27 -18.40 -8.84 10.16
C PRO A 27 -18.01 -9.60 8.90
N LYS A 28 -18.90 -9.62 7.89
CA LYS A 28 -18.56 -10.20 6.60
C LYS A 28 -17.25 -9.54 6.12
N PRO A 29 -16.25 -10.31 5.66
CA PRO A 29 -15.07 -9.72 5.04
C PRO A 29 -15.53 -8.70 4.00
N ILE A 30 -14.90 -7.53 3.97
CA ILE A 30 -15.10 -6.58 2.88
C ILE A 30 -14.88 -7.39 1.60
N GLN A 31 -15.87 -7.39 0.69
CA GLN A 31 -15.70 -8.09 -0.57
C GLN A 31 -14.52 -7.43 -1.29
N ALA A 32 -13.42 -8.17 -1.46
CA ALA A 32 -12.38 -7.80 -2.41
C ALA A 32 -13.08 -7.63 -3.77
N GLY A 33 -12.97 -6.45 -4.35
CA GLY A 33 -13.82 -6.10 -5.47
C GLY A 33 -14.22 -4.64 -5.49
N ASN A 34 -13.21 -3.79 -5.72
CA ASN A 34 -13.24 -2.84 -6.83
C ASN A 34 -11.83 -2.25 -7.08
N GLU A 35 -10.77 -2.98 -6.72
CA GLU A 35 -9.39 -2.51 -6.78
C GLU A 35 -8.95 -2.39 -8.25
N GLU A 36 -8.87 -1.17 -8.76
CA GLU A 36 -8.56 -0.86 -10.15
C GLU A 36 -7.49 0.24 -10.22
N ALA A 37 -6.45 -0.03 -11.01
CA ALA A 37 -5.39 0.91 -11.33
C ALA A 37 -5.53 1.42 -12.77
N GLY A 38 -6.68 2.04 -13.07
CA GLY A 38 -6.96 2.66 -14.37
C GLY A 38 -6.51 4.12 -14.42
N SER A 39 -7.22 4.94 -15.21
CA SER A 39 -7.02 6.40 -15.24
C SER A 39 -7.35 7.05 -13.90
N THR A 40 -8.26 6.44 -13.14
CA THR A 40 -8.49 6.79 -11.73
C THR A 40 -8.01 5.62 -10.88
N LEU A 41 -7.21 5.93 -9.85
CA LEU A 41 -6.76 4.93 -8.89
C LEU A 41 -7.88 4.67 -7.87
N ASN A 42 -8.36 3.44 -7.83
CA ASN A 42 -9.25 2.95 -6.80
C ASN A 42 -8.62 1.71 -6.18
N LEU A 43 -7.76 1.86 -5.17
CA LEU A 43 -6.98 0.74 -4.64
C LEU A 43 -7.62 0.07 -3.41
N GLY A 44 -8.86 0.43 -3.06
CA GLY A 44 -9.58 -0.14 -1.92
C GLY A 44 -8.82 0.05 -0.61
N GLU A 45 -8.55 -1.06 0.10
CA GLU A 45 -7.77 -1.04 1.35
C GLU A 45 -6.28 -0.66 1.15
N PHE A 46 -5.80 -0.70 -0.09
CA PHE A 46 -4.43 -0.33 -0.45
C PHE A 46 -4.29 1.13 -0.87
N GLN A 47 -5.36 1.92 -0.76
CA GLN A 47 -5.30 3.36 -1.02
C GLN A 47 -4.33 4.04 -0.05
N ASP A 48 -3.38 4.80 -0.59
CA ASP A 48 -2.37 5.57 0.14
C ASP A 48 -1.42 4.75 1.05
N VAL A 49 -1.45 3.42 0.93
CA VAL A 49 -0.54 2.50 1.63
C VAL A 49 0.86 2.61 1.04
N ASP A 50 1.88 2.33 1.86
CA ASP A 50 3.26 2.26 1.41
C ASP A 50 3.44 1.17 0.36
N THR A 51 4.16 1.51 -0.71
CA THR A 51 4.41 0.65 -1.86
C THR A 51 5.89 0.38 -2.00
N LEU A 52 6.23 -0.74 -2.60
CA LEU A 52 7.60 -1.09 -2.93
C LEU A 52 7.72 -1.27 -4.44
N THR A 53 8.76 -0.69 -5.02
CA THR A 53 9.30 -1.10 -6.32
C THR A 53 9.82 -2.53 -6.24
N LEU A 54 10.01 -3.18 -7.40
CA LEU A 54 10.61 -4.52 -7.44
C LEU A 54 12.00 -4.55 -6.77
N SER A 55 12.79 -3.49 -6.97
CA SER A 55 14.11 -3.38 -6.35
C SER A 55 14.07 -3.20 -4.83
N GLU A 56 13.14 -2.40 -4.31
CA GLU A 56 12.96 -2.29 -2.85
C GLU A 56 12.49 -3.61 -2.25
N ALA A 57 11.52 -4.27 -2.89
CA ALA A 57 11.03 -5.58 -2.47
C ALA A 57 12.16 -6.62 -2.44
N ALA A 58 13.04 -6.63 -3.46
CA ALA A 58 14.19 -7.51 -3.52
C ALA A 58 15.13 -7.30 -2.33
N LEU A 59 15.46 -6.05 -1.99
CA LEU A 59 16.32 -5.73 -0.84
C LEU A 59 15.69 -6.17 0.48
N VAL A 60 14.41 -5.84 0.70
CA VAL A 60 13.70 -6.12 1.95
C VAL A 60 13.56 -7.62 2.17
N ILE A 61 13.12 -8.37 1.16
CA ILE A 61 12.90 -9.82 1.28
C ILE A 61 14.23 -10.54 1.48
N ASN A 62 15.27 -10.21 0.70
CA ASN A 62 16.60 -10.83 0.85
C ASN A 62 17.20 -10.57 2.23
N ALA A 63 17.13 -9.31 2.72
CA ALA A 63 17.60 -8.97 4.06
C ALA A 63 16.83 -9.73 5.16
N LEU A 64 15.51 -9.84 5.02
CA LEU A 64 14.67 -10.56 5.97
C LEU A 64 14.97 -12.08 5.99
N VAL A 65 15.15 -12.69 4.82
CA VAL A 65 15.52 -14.11 4.69
C VAL A 65 16.91 -14.35 5.31
N ALA A 66 17.90 -13.53 4.97
CA ALA A 66 19.25 -13.63 5.52
C ALA A 66 19.24 -13.51 7.06
N LYS A 67 18.48 -12.54 7.60
CA LYS A 67 18.32 -12.36 9.05
C LYS A 67 17.69 -13.59 9.72
N ARG A 68 16.62 -14.15 9.15
CA ARG A 68 15.98 -15.36 9.72
C ARG A 68 16.92 -16.57 9.73
N ARG A 69 17.73 -16.75 8.67
CA ARG A 69 18.77 -17.79 8.63
C ARG A 69 19.81 -17.59 9.73
N ALA A 70 20.31 -16.37 9.90
CA ALA A 70 21.27 -16.03 10.95
C ALA A 70 20.71 -16.27 12.37
N ASP A 71 19.45 -15.89 12.60
CA ASP A 71 18.76 -16.08 13.88
C ASP A 71 18.30 -17.53 14.12
N ARG A 72 18.63 -18.48 13.23
CA ARG A 72 18.16 -19.88 13.24
C ARG A 72 16.64 -20.00 13.35
N ARG A 73 15.90 -19.01 12.86
CA ARG A 73 14.45 -19.05 12.78
C ARG A 73 14.03 -19.82 11.53
N ASN A 74 12.87 -20.46 11.59
CA ASN A 74 12.29 -21.08 10.41
C ASN A 74 12.01 -19.99 9.37
N VAL A 75 12.65 -20.09 8.20
CA VAL A 75 12.46 -19.16 7.08
C VAL A 75 11.10 -19.39 6.42
N ASN A 76 10.46 -20.54 6.65
CA ASN A 76 9.28 -21.01 5.94
C ASN A 76 9.49 -20.87 4.43
N GLU A 77 10.45 -21.63 3.90
CA GLU A 77 10.79 -21.66 2.47
C GLU A 77 9.63 -22.29 1.68
N THR A 78 8.60 -21.49 1.41
CA THR A 78 7.46 -21.88 0.58
C THR A 78 7.86 -21.77 -0.89
N GLU A 79 7.21 -22.57 -1.74
CA GLU A 79 7.35 -22.48 -3.19
C GLU A 79 7.05 -21.05 -3.68
N MET A 80 6.01 -20.42 -3.13
CA MET A 80 5.67 -19.03 -3.43
C MET A 80 6.83 -18.07 -3.14
N LEU A 81 7.49 -18.20 -1.98
CA LEU A 81 8.64 -17.34 -1.65
C LEU A 81 9.81 -17.58 -2.62
N GLN A 82 10.08 -18.84 -2.99
CA GLN A 82 11.13 -19.16 -3.95
C GLN A 82 10.83 -18.56 -5.34
N GLN A 83 9.58 -18.66 -5.80
CA GLN A 83 9.14 -18.05 -7.06
C GLN A 83 9.22 -16.52 -7.01
N THR A 84 8.81 -15.89 -5.90
CA THR A 84 8.94 -14.43 -5.71
C THR A 84 10.40 -14.00 -5.75
N LEU A 85 11.30 -14.70 -5.05
CA LEU A 85 12.73 -14.40 -5.10
C LEU A 85 13.31 -14.55 -6.51
N GLY A 86 12.94 -15.61 -7.23
CA GLY A 86 13.35 -15.79 -8.63
C GLY A 86 12.81 -14.72 -9.57
N TYR A 87 11.58 -14.25 -9.36
CA TYR A 87 11.03 -13.12 -10.11
C TYR A 87 11.80 -11.83 -9.82
N LEU A 88 12.04 -11.53 -8.54
CA LEU A 88 12.76 -10.32 -8.14
C LEU A 88 14.22 -10.31 -8.60
N ASP A 89 14.90 -11.45 -8.62
CA ASP A 89 16.28 -11.56 -9.13
C ASP A 89 16.37 -11.22 -10.63
N ASN A 90 15.34 -11.58 -11.41
CA ASN A 90 15.30 -11.34 -12.85
C ASN A 90 14.78 -9.94 -13.23
N PHE A 91 13.86 -9.38 -12.45
CA PHE A 91 13.11 -8.17 -12.83
C PHE A 91 13.42 -6.94 -11.96
N ALA A 92 14.12 -7.07 -10.83
CA ALA A 92 14.62 -5.90 -10.11
C ALA A 92 15.58 -5.12 -10.99
N ARG A 93 15.28 -3.83 -11.19
CA ARG A 93 16.03 -2.95 -12.11
C ARG A 93 17.33 -2.43 -11.51
N PHE A 94 17.31 -2.23 -10.20
CA PHE A 94 18.42 -1.76 -9.38
C PHE A 94 18.77 -2.83 -8.35
N THR A 95 20.04 -3.24 -8.31
CA THR A 95 20.54 -4.26 -7.38
C THR A 95 21.39 -3.67 -6.25
N ARG A 96 22.01 -2.51 -6.49
CA ARG A 96 22.78 -1.80 -5.46
C ARG A 96 21.86 -0.97 -4.59
N LYS A 97 22.02 -1.12 -3.27
CA LYS A 97 21.24 -0.39 -2.27
C LYS A 97 21.28 1.13 -2.46
N GLU A 98 22.45 1.68 -2.77
CA GLU A 98 22.63 3.12 -3.02
C GLU A 98 21.81 3.64 -4.21
N ASN A 99 21.67 2.84 -5.29
CA ASN A 99 20.85 3.19 -6.44
C ASN A 99 19.36 3.11 -6.09
N VAL A 100 18.95 2.07 -5.33
CA VAL A 100 17.55 1.94 -4.87
C VAL A 100 17.15 3.15 -4.02
N GLU A 101 17.99 3.54 -3.06
CA GLU A 101 17.73 4.72 -2.22
C GLU A 101 17.76 6.02 -3.04
N ALA A 102 18.58 6.12 -4.09
CA ALA A 102 18.58 7.28 -4.97
C ALA A 102 17.28 7.40 -5.77
N VAL A 103 16.79 6.28 -6.33
CA VAL A 103 15.51 6.21 -7.06
C VAL A 103 14.34 6.52 -6.11
N GLU A 104 14.34 5.98 -4.89
CA GLU A 104 13.32 6.25 -3.88
C GLU A 104 13.25 7.73 -3.51
N ARG A 105 14.40 8.39 -3.29
CA ARG A 105 14.45 9.85 -3.05
C ARG A 105 13.94 10.65 -4.24
N LEU A 106 14.35 10.28 -5.45
CA LEU A 106 13.95 10.95 -6.69
C LEU A 106 12.43 10.88 -6.87
N LEU A 107 11.85 9.68 -6.81
CA LEU A 107 10.40 9.46 -6.94
C LEU A 107 9.61 10.12 -5.80
N SER A 108 10.14 10.12 -4.58
CA SER A 108 9.50 10.74 -3.43
C SER A 108 9.44 12.26 -3.51
N SER A 109 10.32 12.89 -4.31
CA SER A 109 10.27 14.34 -4.57
C SER A 109 9.06 14.76 -5.40
N CYS A 110 8.48 13.83 -6.18
CA CYS A 110 7.27 14.05 -6.98
C CYS A 110 6.02 13.92 -6.12
N ALA A 111 5.73 14.94 -5.29
CA ALA A 111 4.59 14.97 -4.35
C ALA A 111 3.22 14.80 -5.03
N GLN A 112 3.10 15.17 -6.30
CA GLN A 112 1.88 15.03 -7.09
C GLN A 112 1.55 13.57 -7.48
N LEU A 113 2.54 12.68 -7.44
CA LEU A 113 2.37 11.27 -7.76
C LEU A 113 1.97 10.49 -6.51
N SER A 114 1.02 9.58 -6.66
CA SER A 114 0.67 8.61 -5.62
C SER A 114 1.82 7.62 -5.41
N LYS A 115 1.85 6.98 -4.24
CA LYS A 115 2.83 5.94 -3.91
C LYS A 115 2.81 4.81 -4.94
N PHE A 116 1.62 4.39 -5.37
CA PHE A 116 1.42 3.42 -6.45
C PHE A 116 2.13 3.82 -7.75
N GLU A 117 1.90 5.04 -8.23
CA GLU A 117 2.53 5.53 -9.47
C GLU A 117 4.05 5.57 -9.37
N ARG A 118 4.58 6.00 -8.22
CA ARG A 118 6.03 5.98 -7.96
C ARG A 118 6.58 4.56 -8.03
N ALA A 119 5.93 3.60 -7.39
CA ALA A 119 6.34 2.21 -7.42
C ALA A 119 6.29 1.61 -8.84
N GLN A 120 5.28 1.98 -9.65
CA GLN A 120 5.19 1.58 -11.05
C GLN A 120 6.34 2.17 -11.88
N LEU A 121 6.60 3.47 -11.79
CA LEU A 121 7.70 4.14 -12.52
C LEU A 121 9.07 3.51 -12.19
N GLY A 122 9.35 3.25 -10.91
CA GLY A 122 10.58 2.62 -10.48
C GLY A 122 10.71 1.11 -10.80
N SER A 123 9.63 0.47 -11.24
CA SER A 123 9.61 -0.97 -11.58
C SER A 123 9.60 -1.22 -13.09
N LEU A 124 8.79 -0.45 -13.82
CA LEU A 124 8.62 -0.60 -15.26
C LEU A 124 9.83 -0.04 -16.03
N CYS A 125 10.40 1.08 -15.56
CA CYS A 125 11.51 1.79 -16.22
C CYS A 125 11.22 2.07 -17.71
N CYS A 126 10.10 2.75 -17.96
CA CYS A 126 9.70 3.19 -19.30
C CYS A 126 10.77 4.09 -19.92
N GLU A 127 10.91 4.01 -21.24
CA GLU A 127 11.87 4.82 -22.01
C GLU A 127 11.29 6.19 -22.35
N TYR A 128 9.97 6.24 -22.61
CA TYR A 128 9.29 7.44 -23.05
C TYR A 128 8.12 7.83 -22.15
N ALA A 129 7.85 9.12 -22.02
CA ALA A 129 6.70 9.64 -21.26
C ALA A 129 5.35 9.09 -21.80
N GLU A 130 5.23 8.91 -23.12
CA GLU A 130 4.05 8.32 -23.76
C GLU A 130 3.84 6.85 -23.38
N GLU A 131 4.92 6.07 -23.30
CA GLU A 131 4.90 4.69 -22.82
C GLU A 131 4.46 4.65 -21.35
N ALA A 132 5.05 5.50 -20.50
CA ALA A 132 4.74 5.57 -19.08
C ALA A 132 3.26 5.93 -18.84
N LYS A 133 2.71 6.90 -19.57
CA LYS A 133 1.30 7.28 -19.48
C LYS A 133 0.37 6.21 -20.04
N THR A 134 0.80 5.46 -21.05
CA THR A 134 0.04 4.33 -21.58
C THR A 134 -0.04 3.18 -20.59
N LEU A 135 1.07 2.83 -19.93
CA LEU A 135 1.13 1.75 -18.95
C LEU A 135 0.57 2.14 -17.58
N ILE A 136 0.62 3.43 -17.23
CA ILE A 136 0.15 3.98 -15.96
C ILE A 136 -0.84 5.13 -16.26
N PRO A 137 -2.10 4.82 -16.65
CA PRO A 137 -3.03 5.83 -17.16
C PRO A 137 -3.41 6.93 -16.15
N SER A 138 -3.17 6.69 -14.86
CA SER A 138 -3.40 7.68 -13.80
C SER A 138 -2.40 8.85 -13.80
N LEU A 139 -1.30 8.75 -14.56
CA LEU A 139 -0.32 9.83 -14.74
C LEU A 139 -0.80 10.95 -15.68
N GLN A 140 -1.83 10.70 -16.50
CA GLN A 140 -2.16 11.53 -17.68
C GLN A 140 -2.21 13.03 -17.38
N ASP A 141 -2.87 13.42 -16.30
CA ASP A 141 -3.14 14.82 -15.92
C ASP A 141 -2.30 15.29 -14.72
N LYS A 142 -1.38 14.47 -14.20
CA LYS A 142 -0.62 14.78 -12.98
C LYS A 142 0.75 15.38 -13.22
N ILE A 143 1.39 15.03 -14.34
CA ILE A 143 2.75 15.43 -14.67
C ILE A 143 2.84 15.71 -16.18
N SER A 144 3.57 16.76 -16.55
CA SER A 144 3.79 17.08 -17.97
C SER A 144 4.70 16.06 -18.63
N ASP A 145 4.63 15.93 -19.96
CA ASP A 145 5.46 14.97 -20.69
C ASP A 145 6.95 15.31 -20.57
N ASP A 146 7.30 16.60 -20.55
CA ASP A 146 8.68 17.06 -20.39
C ASP A 146 9.23 16.74 -18.99
N GLU A 147 8.45 16.99 -17.93
CA GLU A 147 8.86 16.66 -16.56
C GLU A 147 8.94 15.15 -16.33
N LEU A 148 8.00 14.39 -16.91
CA LEU A 148 8.01 12.94 -16.83
C LEU A 148 9.20 12.36 -17.58
N GLN A 149 9.52 12.87 -18.77
CA GLN A 149 10.69 12.42 -19.52
C GLN A 149 11.99 12.69 -18.75
N HIS A 150 12.14 13.88 -18.17
CA HIS A 150 13.31 14.19 -17.34
C HIS A 150 13.44 13.22 -16.16
N LEU A 151 12.33 12.91 -15.48
CA LEU A 151 12.30 11.95 -14.39
C LEU A 151 12.71 10.54 -14.85
N LEU A 152 12.20 10.07 -15.98
CA LEU A 152 12.54 8.76 -16.56
C LEU A 152 14.03 8.69 -16.93
N ASP A 153 14.59 9.75 -17.51
CA ASP A 153 16.01 9.83 -17.86
C ASP A 153 16.90 9.77 -16.61
N GLU A 154 16.53 10.46 -15.53
CA GLU A 154 17.23 10.40 -14.25
C GLU A 154 17.17 9.00 -13.61
N ILE A 155 16.02 8.33 -13.67
CA ILE A 155 15.86 6.95 -13.20
C ILE A 155 16.75 6.00 -14.02
N SER A 156 16.75 6.13 -15.34
CA SER A 156 17.55 5.30 -16.27
C SER A 156 19.05 5.46 -16.02
N ASN A 157 19.52 6.67 -15.73
CA ASN A 157 20.91 6.96 -15.37
C ASN A 157 21.39 6.24 -14.09
N LEU A 158 20.47 5.87 -13.19
CA LEU A 158 20.75 5.09 -11.99
C LEU A 158 20.72 3.58 -12.25
N GLN A 159 20.15 3.13 -13.36
CA GLN A 159 20.07 1.72 -13.74
C GLN A 159 21.38 1.24 -14.36
N ALA A 160 22.03 2.09 -15.15
CA ALA A 160 23.27 1.79 -15.86
C ALA A 160 24.54 1.75 -14.97
N LYS A 161 24.43 1.96 -13.65
CA LYS A 161 25.55 2.12 -12.72
C LYS A 161 25.62 1.01 -11.69
#